data_AF-A0A1J3JT16-F1
#
_entry.id   AF-A0A1J3JT16-F1
#
_cell.length_a   1.000
_cell.length_b   1.000
_cell.length_c   1.000
_cell.angle_alpha   90.00
_cell.angle_beta   90.00
_cell.angle_gamma   90.00
#
_symmetry.space_group_name_H-M   'P 1'
#
loop_
_entity.id
_entity.type
_entity.pdbx_description
1 polymer ?
#
loop_
_entity_poly.entity_id
_entity_poly.type
_entity_poly.pdbx_seq_one_letter_code
_entity_poly.pdbx_strand_id
1 'polypeptide(L)'
;MSYRVARASEYLAITGGGIKDIKLAKKSWVFPWQSCTVFDVSPVNYTFEVQAMSSEKLPFVIPAVFTIGPRVDDPHALLLYAMLMSQHDKHSNHVNELVEGVIEGETRVLVASMTMEEVFKGTKEFKKEVFDKVQLELNQFGLVIYNANVKQLVDVPGH
;
A
#
# COMPACT_ATOMS: atom_id res chain seq x y z
N MET A 1 3.87 10.00 33.92
CA MET A 1 3.72 8.63 33.38
C MET A 1 2.27 8.48 32.95
N SER A 2 2.00 8.11 31.70
CA SER A 2 0.63 7.98 31.20
C SER A 2 0.40 6.55 30.71
N TYR A 3 -0.76 5.98 31.06
CA TYR A 3 -1.17 4.69 30.53
C TYR A 3 -1.96 4.93 29.25
N ARG A 4 -1.49 4.36 28.13
CA ARG A 4 -2.15 4.48 26.83
C ARG A 4 -2.67 3.13 26.38
N VAL A 5 -3.85 3.15 25.76
CA VAL A 5 -4.54 1.99 25.19
C VAL A 5 -4.95 2.35 23.76
N ALA A 6 -4.53 1.54 22.80
CA ALA A 6 -4.92 1.66 21.41
C ALA A 6 -6.30 1.01 21.18
N ARG A 7 -7.03 1.49 20.17
CA ARG A 7 -8.29 0.89 19.73
C ARG A 7 -8.06 -0.47 19.08
N ALA A 8 -9.15 -1.17 18.76
CA ALA A 8 -9.10 -2.49 18.12
C ALA A 8 -8.28 -2.47 16.82
N SER A 9 -8.45 -1.45 15.98
CA SER A 9 -7.72 -1.25 14.72
C SER A 9 -6.38 -0.55 14.87
N GLU A 10 -5.93 -0.18 16.07
CA GLU A 10 -4.75 0.67 16.25
C GLU A 10 -3.63 -0.07 17.00
N TYR A 11 -2.39 0.37 16.81
CA TYR A 11 -1.22 -0.07 17.59
C TYR A 11 -0.42 1.12 18.10
N LEU A 12 0.20 0.94 19.28
CA LEU A 12 1.15 1.90 19.84
C LEU A 12 2.56 1.50 19.39
N ALA A 13 3.24 2.40 18.67
CA ALA A 13 4.68 2.36 18.44
C ALA A 13 5.39 3.18 19.52
N ILE A 14 6.23 2.53 20.32
CA ILE A 14 6.92 3.15 21.46
C ILE A 14 8.42 3.08 21.24
N THR A 15 9.10 4.22 21.36
CA THR A 15 10.55 4.36 21.23
C THR A 15 11.14 5.12 22.43
N GLY A 16 12.46 5.08 22.59
CA GLY A 16 13.18 5.75 23.68
C GLY A 16 13.33 4.91 24.95
N GLY A 17 14.14 5.38 25.90
CA GLY A 17 14.32 4.73 27.21
C GLY A 17 14.79 3.27 27.18
N GLY A 18 15.97 3.00 26.64
CA GLY A 18 16.52 1.64 26.59
C GLY A 18 15.85 0.70 25.58
N ILE A 19 14.87 1.18 24.81
CA ILE A 19 14.34 0.49 23.62
C ILE A 19 15.31 0.75 22.46
N LYS A 20 15.81 -0.32 21.83
CA LYS A 20 16.79 -0.23 20.74
C LYS A 20 16.17 0.20 19.40
N ASP A 21 15.02 -0.38 19.05
CA ASP A 21 14.27 -0.05 17.83
C ASP A 21 12.88 0.51 18.18
N ILE A 22 11.82 -0.24 17.91
CA ILE A 22 10.42 0.13 18.16
C ILE A 22 9.73 -1.01 18.92
N LYS A 23 8.99 -0.66 19.97
CA LYS A 23 8.12 -1.59 20.68
C LYS A 23 6.67 -1.39 20.25
N LEU A 24 6.07 -2.42 19.67
CA LEU A 24 4.65 -2.44 19.33
C LEU A 24 3.82 -3.00 20.50
N ALA A 25 2.74 -2.29 20.88
CA ALA A 25 1.85 -2.75 21.93
C ALA A 25 0.40 -2.25 21.72
N LYS A 26 -0.59 -3.02 22.15
CA LYS A 26 -1.99 -2.54 22.24
C LYS A 26 -2.24 -1.66 23.47
N LYS A 27 -1.47 -1.88 24.54
CA LYS A 27 -1.54 -1.12 25.79
C LYS A 27 -0.17 -1.06 26.43
N SER A 28 0.25 0.11 26.88
CA SER A 28 1.54 0.26 27.57
C SER A 28 1.56 1.51 28.43
N TRP A 29 2.39 1.46 29.47
CA TRP A 29 2.84 2.66 30.16
C TRP A 29 3.87 3.38 29.29
N VAL A 30 3.70 4.70 29.15
CA VAL A 30 4.63 5.59 28.46
C VAL A 30 5.28 6.50 29.51
N PHE A 31 6.60 6.38 29.63
CA PHE A 31 7.42 7.17 30.53
C PHE A 31 7.87 8.49 29.89
N PRO A 32 8.28 9.51 30.67
CA PRO A 32 8.66 10.83 30.14
C PRO A 32 9.79 10.83 29.10
N TRP A 33 10.66 9.82 29.14
CA TRP A 33 11.77 9.64 28.20
C TRP A 33 11.43 8.73 27.01
N GLN A 34 10.15 8.39 26.84
CA GLN A 34 9.65 7.56 25.73
C GLN A 34 8.71 8.36 24.83
N SER A 35 8.86 8.15 23.53
CA SER A 35 7.94 8.65 22.52
C SER A 35 6.93 7.55 22.17
N CYS A 36 5.66 7.93 22.00
CA CYS A 36 4.59 7.01 21.66
C CYS A 36 3.75 7.58 20.52
N THR A 37 3.71 6.86 19.41
CA THR A 37 2.89 7.16 18.23
C THR A 37 1.81 6.10 18.10
N VAL A 38 0.61 6.50 17.71
CA VAL A 38 -0.51 5.59 17.44
C VAL A 38 -0.72 5.55 15.94
N PHE A 39 -0.85 4.36 15.37
CA PHE A 39 -1.15 4.17 13.95
C PHE A 39 -2.28 3.15 13.77
N ASP A 40 -3.08 3.33 12.73
CA ASP A 40 -4.19 2.43 12.38
C ASP A 40 -3.70 1.35 11.41
N VAL A 41 -4.21 0.12 11.54
CA VAL A 41 -3.86 -1.03 10.71
C VAL A 41 -4.99 -1.47 9.77
N SER A 42 -6.06 -0.69 9.68
CA SER A 42 -7.20 -0.96 8.81
C SER A 42 -6.78 -0.85 7.33
N PRO A 43 -7.20 -1.80 6.49
CA PRO A 43 -6.98 -1.70 5.05
C PRO A 43 -7.70 -0.49 4.45
N VAL A 44 -7.04 0.16 3.50
CA VAL A 44 -7.54 1.32 2.76
C VAL A 44 -7.76 0.95 1.30
N ASN A 45 -8.78 1.54 0.68
CA ASN A 45 -9.06 1.35 -0.74
C ASN A 45 -8.37 2.44 -1.56
N TYR A 46 -7.53 2.00 -2.50
CA TYR A 46 -6.80 2.83 -3.44
C TYR A 46 -7.43 2.67 -4.82
N THR A 47 -7.95 3.76 -5.37
CA THR A 47 -8.48 3.82 -6.73
C THR A 47 -7.41 4.38 -7.64
N PHE A 48 -7.04 3.64 -8.68
CA PHE A 48 -6.03 4.07 -9.64
C PHE A 48 -6.62 4.07 -11.06
N GLU A 49 -6.15 5.01 -11.87
CA GLU A 49 -6.40 5.07 -13.32
C GLU A 49 -5.05 5.19 -14.05
N VAL A 50 -4.51 4.06 -14.52
CA VAL A 50 -3.22 4.07 -15.25
C VAL A 50 -3.53 4.40 -16.69
N GLN A 51 -2.98 5.52 -17.13
CA GLN A 51 -2.85 5.83 -18.55
C GLN A 51 -1.69 5.02 -19.11
N ALA A 52 -1.97 4.19 -20.10
CA ALA A 52 -0.97 3.36 -20.74
C ALA A 52 -1.10 3.40 -22.26
N MET A 53 -0.02 2.97 -22.91
CA MET A 53 0.06 2.78 -24.35
C MET A 53 0.23 1.30 -24.61
N SER A 54 -0.58 0.73 -25.50
CA SER A 54 -0.40 -0.66 -25.93
C SER A 54 0.86 -0.83 -26.78
N SER A 55 1.25 -2.08 -27.03
CA SER A 55 2.28 -2.40 -28.03
C SER A 55 1.99 -1.81 -29.43
N GLU A 56 0.71 -1.58 -29.74
CA GLU A 56 0.22 -0.98 -30.98
C GLU A 56 0.18 0.56 -30.93
N LYS A 57 0.64 1.17 -29.83
CA LYS A 57 0.65 2.61 -29.56
C LYS A 57 -0.74 3.24 -29.48
N LEU A 58 -1.74 2.49 -29.05
CA LEU A 58 -3.06 3.03 -28.75
C LEU A 58 -3.11 3.45 -27.28
N PRO A 59 -3.54 4.69 -26.96
CA PRO A 59 -3.71 5.15 -25.59
C PRO A 59 -4.98 4.57 -24.98
N PHE A 60 -4.91 4.14 -23.71
CA PHE A 60 -6.07 3.67 -22.97
C PHE A 60 -5.90 3.85 -21.46
N VAL A 61 -7.02 3.72 -20.72
CA VAL A 61 -7.04 3.86 -19.26
C VAL A 61 -7.50 2.56 -18.62
N ILE A 62 -6.70 2.07 -17.67
CA ILE A 62 -7.06 0.92 -16.83
C ILE A 62 -7.53 1.42 -15.47
N PRO A 63 -8.85 1.41 -15.19
CA PRO A 63 -9.34 1.67 -13.85
C PRO A 63 -9.22 0.41 -12.98
N ALA A 64 -8.50 0.50 -11.86
CA ALA A 64 -8.57 -0.55 -10.84
C ALA A 64 -8.65 0.00 -9.42
N VAL A 65 -9.11 -0.87 -8.53
CA VAL A 65 -9.24 -0.61 -7.10
C VAL A 65 -8.49 -1.68 -6.34
N PHE A 66 -7.54 -1.27 -5.51
CA PHE A 66 -6.79 -2.15 -4.62
C PHE A 66 -7.15 -1.86 -3.17
N THR A 67 -7.42 -2.89 -2.39
CA THR A 67 -7.54 -2.79 -0.94
C THR A 67 -6.21 -3.20 -0.32
N ILE A 68 -5.47 -2.25 0.25
CA ILE A 68 -4.11 -2.45 0.76
C ILE A 68 -4.07 -2.02 2.22
N GLY A 69 -3.35 -2.78 3.04
CA GLY A 69 -3.11 -2.41 4.43
C GLY A 69 -1.89 -3.12 4.98
N PRO A 70 -1.48 -2.81 6.22
CA PRO A 70 -0.39 -3.52 6.86
C PRO A 70 -0.75 -4.98 7.13
N ARG A 71 0.26 -5.84 7.07
CA ARG A 71 0.15 -7.26 7.41
C ARG A 71 0.16 -7.43 8.93
N VAL A 72 -1.00 -7.68 9.53
CA VAL A 72 -1.16 -7.74 11.00
C VAL A 72 -0.72 -9.07 11.63
N ASP A 73 -0.62 -10.13 10.83
CA ASP A 73 -0.16 -11.47 11.21
C ASP A 73 1.36 -11.55 11.42
N ASP A 74 2.12 -10.64 10.80
CA ASP A 74 3.58 -10.61 10.90
C ASP A 74 4.06 -9.40 11.73
N PRO A 75 4.65 -9.63 12.91
CA PRO A 75 5.23 -8.57 13.74
C PRO A 75 6.32 -7.78 13.00
N HIS A 76 7.08 -8.40 12.10
CA HIS A 76 8.14 -7.72 11.35
C HIS A 76 7.54 -6.76 10.32
N ALA A 77 6.52 -7.18 9.59
CA ALA A 77 5.79 -6.32 8.66
C ALA A 77 5.13 -5.12 9.37
N LEU A 78 4.53 -5.34 10.56
CA LEU A 78 4.00 -4.23 11.37
C LEU A 78 5.08 -3.25 11.82
N LEU A 79 6.30 -3.71 12.10
CA LEU A 79 7.42 -2.83 12.42
C LEU A 79 7.84 -1.98 11.21
N LEU A 80 7.94 -2.58 10.02
CA LEU A 80 8.23 -1.85 8.78
C LEU A 80 7.18 -0.78 8.51
N TYR A 81 5.90 -1.13 8.67
CA TYR A 81 4.81 -0.18 8.51
C TYR A 81 4.86 0.94 9.56
N ALA A 82 5.15 0.61 10.82
CA ALA A 82 5.32 1.62 11.88
C ALA A 82 6.49 2.56 11.59
N MET A 83 7.60 2.05 11.04
CA MET A 83 8.73 2.88 10.60
C MET A 83 8.31 3.82 9.47
N LEU A 84 7.60 3.32 8.46
CA LEU A 84 7.07 4.13 7.36
C LEU A 84 6.16 5.26 7.85
N MET A 85 5.31 4.98 8.84
CA MET A 85 4.45 5.98 9.46
C MET A 85 5.19 6.98 10.34
N SER A 86 6.35 6.62 10.88
CA SER A 86 7.12 7.48 11.78
C SER A 86 7.94 8.56 11.08
N GLN A 87 8.20 8.44 9.78
CA GLN A 87 9.09 9.32 9.04
C GLN A 87 8.51 10.71 8.70
N HIS A 88 7.22 10.99 8.98
CA HIS A 88 6.60 12.23 8.53
C HIS A 88 5.73 12.97 9.56
N ASP A 89 5.93 14.29 9.60
CA ASP A 89 5.09 15.28 10.28
C ASP A 89 3.70 15.36 9.64
N LYS A 90 2.65 15.08 10.43
CA LYS A 90 1.26 15.61 10.43
C LYS A 90 0.47 15.95 9.15
N HIS A 91 0.95 15.76 7.93
CA HIS A 91 0.20 15.93 6.67
C HIS A 91 0.34 14.67 5.82
N SER A 92 -0.36 13.64 6.28
CA SER A 92 -0.29 12.24 5.90
C SER A 92 -0.87 11.93 4.53
N ASN A 93 -0.02 11.87 3.50
CA ASN A 93 -0.32 11.14 2.26
C ASN A 93 0.86 10.27 1.78
N HIS A 94 1.97 10.21 2.51
CA HIS A 94 3.18 9.51 2.04
C HIS A 94 2.96 8.02 1.70
N VAL A 95 2.18 7.30 2.52
CA VAL A 95 1.82 5.91 2.20
C VAL A 95 0.95 5.83 0.95
N ASN A 96 0.06 6.79 0.74
CA ASN A 96 -0.77 6.83 -0.45
C ASN A 96 0.09 7.08 -1.69
N GLU A 97 0.99 8.07 -1.64
CA GLU A 97 1.94 8.38 -2.73
C GLU A 97 2.87 7.20 -3.04
N LEU A 98 3.36 6.51 -2.01
CA LEU A 98 4.21 5.32 -2.17
C LEU A 98 3.43 4.18 -2.82
N VAL A 99 2.24 3.88 -2.32
CA VAL A 99 1.39 2.80 -2.85
C VAL A 99 0.99 3.11 -4.29
N GLU A 100 0.58 4.35 -4.58
CA GLU A 100 0.25 4.80 -5.94
C GLU A 100 1.46 4.70 -6.87
N GLY A 101 2.63 5.16 -6.45
CA GLY A 101 3.86 5.10 -7.24
C GLY A 101 4.29 3.66 -7.57
N VAL A 102 4.18 2.74 -6.60
CA VAL A 102 4.48 1.31 -6.82
C VAL A 102 3.49 0.68 -7.81
N ILE A 103 2.19 0.92 -7.61
CA ILE A 103 1.15 0.38 -8.50
C ILE A 103 1.33 0.92 -9.92
N GLU A 104 1.52 2.24 -10.07
CA GLU A 104 1.68 2.88 -11.38
C GLU A 104 2.94 2.38 -12.08
N GLY A 105 4.07 2.32 -11.36
CA GLY A 105 5.34 1.85 -11.89
C GLY A 105 5.26 0.42 -12.45
N GLU A 106 4.80 -0.53 -11.62
CA GLU A 106 4.71 -1.94 -12.01
C GLU A 106 3.65 -2.19 -13.08
N THR A 107 2.49 -1.52 -12.99
CA THR A 107 1.43 -1.65 -13.99
C THR A 107 1.89 -1.11 -15.35
N ARG A 108 2.58 0.04 -15.38
CA ARG A 108 3.08 0.64 -16.62
C ARG A 108 4.07 -0.26 -17.34
N VAL A 109 4.99 -0.91 -16.61
CA VAL A 109 5.97 -1.84 -17.18
C VAL A 109 5.28 -3.04 -17.83
N LEU A 110 4.27 -3.61 -17.16
CA LEU A 110 3.53 -4.77 -17.69
C LEU A 110 2.72 -4.41 -18.94
N VAL A 111 1.98 -3.30 -18.89
CA VAL A 111 1.12 -2.88 -20.00
C VAL A 111 1.92 -2.55 -21.26
N ALA A 112 3.12 -1.98 -21.12
CA ALA A 112 3.97 -1.64 -22.27
C ALA A 112 4.39 -2.88 -23.11
N SER A 113 4.33 -4.07 -22.52
CA SER A 113 4.70 -5.33 -23.18
C SER A 113 3.52 -6.10 -23.78
N MET A 114 2.28 -5.66 -23.52
CA MET A 114 1.06 -6.37 -23.92
C MET A 114 0.31 -5.66 -25.05
N THR A 115 -0.39 -6.43 -25.88
CA THR A 115 -1.34 -5.92 -26.88
C THR A 115 -2.64 -5.45 -26.23
N MET A 116 -3.41 -4.58 -26.91
CA MET A 116 -4.75 -4.20 -26.43
C MET A 116 -5.63 -5.42 -26.20
N GLU A 117 -5.64 -6.35 -27.16
CA GLU A 117 -6.42 -7.57 -27.07
C GLU A 117 -6.03 -8.42 -25.86
N GLU A 118 -4.75 -8.54 -25.52
CA GLU A 118 -4.30 -9.27 -24.33
C GLU A 118 -4.71 -8.58 -23.04
N VAL A 119 -4.70 -7.25 -22.99
CA VAL A 119 -5.18 -6.51 -21.81
C VAL A 119 -6.70 -6.67 -21.64
N PHE A 120 -7.46 -6.69 -22.74
CA PHE A 120 -8.92 -6.87 -22.74
C PHE A 120 -9.34 -8.33 -22.49
N LYS A 121 -8.66 -9.31 -23.10
CA LYS A 121 -8.98 -10.75 -23.07
C LYS A 121 -8.33 -11.47 -21.89
N GLY A 122 -7.16 -11.00 -21.46
CA GLY A 122 -6.28 -11.58 -20.45
C GLY A 122 -6.47 -11.02 -19.04
N THR A 123 -7.70 -10.62 -18.67
CA THR A 123 -7.97 -10.01 -17.35
C THR A 123 -7.62 -10.90 -16.16
N LYS A 124 -7.38 -12.21 -16.32
CA LYS A 124 -6.94 -13.07 -15.22
C LYS A 124 -5.42 -13.16 -15.09
N GLU A 125 -4.71 -13.34 -16.20
CA GLU A 125 -3.25 -13.47 -16.21
C GLU A 125 -2.59 -12.12 -15.92
N PHE A 126 -3.07 -11.05 -16.57
CA PHE A 126 -2.64 -9.68 -16.28
C PHE A 126 -2.87 -9.29 -14.81
N LYS A 127 -4.07 -9.57 -14.28
CA LYS A 127 -4.38 -9.30 -12.86
C LYS A 127 -3.40 -9.99 -11.93
N LYS A 128 -3.07 -11.26 -12.22
CA LYS A 128 -2.17 -12.05 -11.40
C LYS A 128 -0.74 -11.50 -11.46
N GLU A 129 -0.26 -11.15 -12.66
CA GLU A 129 1.10 -10.65 -12.84
C GLU A 129 1.29 -9.28 -12.19
N VAL A 130 0.34 -8.35 -12.40
CA VAL A 130 0.34 -7.05 -11.70
C VAL A 130 0.28 -7.25 -10.19
N PHE A 131 -0.59 -8.14 -9.71
CA PHE A 131 -0.72 -8.42 -8.29
C PHE A 131 0.59 -8.94 -7.70
N ASP A 132 1.21 -9.93 -8.32
CA ASP A 132 2.44 -10.54 -7.83
C ASP A 132 3.59 -9.53 -7.78
N LYS A 133 3.72 -8.70 -8.83
CA LYS A 133 4.74 -7.64 -8.91
C LYS A 133 4.55 -6.54 -7.87
N VAL A 134 3.35 -5.97 -7.79
CA VAL A 134 3.03 -4.93 -6.80
C VAL A 134 3.17 -5.48 -5.38
N GLN A 135 2.74 -6.71 -5.11
CA GLN A 135 2.85 -7.32 -3.79
C GLN A 135 4.32 -7.51 -3.35
N LEU A 136 5.23 -7.84 -4.28
CA LEU A 136 6.67 -7.97 -3.98
C LEU A 136 7.27 -6.65 -3.50
N GLU A 137 6.94 -5.53 -4.15
CA GLU A 137 7.39 -4.20 -3.75
C GLU A 137 6.75 -3.77 -2.41
N LEU A 138 5.43 -3.97 -2.25
CA LEU A 138 4.71 -3.61 -1.02
C LEU A 138 5.18 -4.40 0.22
N ASN A 139 5.68 -5.63 0.04
CA ASN A 139 6.24 -6.43 1.14
C ASN A 139 7.41 -5.72 1.85
N GLN A 140 8.21 -4.93 1.13
CA GLN A 140 9.35 -4.19 1.69
C GLN A 140 8.90 -3.13 2.72
N PHE A 141 7.64 -2.71 2.63
CA PHE A 141 7.00 -1.72 3.49
C PHE A 141 6.06 -2.35 4.54
N GLY A 142 5.99 -3.68 4.58
CA GLY A 142 5.07 -4.41 5.46
C GLY A 142 3.59 -4.33 5.05
N LEU A 143 3.33 -3.98 3.78
CA LEU A 143 2.00 -3.83 3.22
C LEU A 143 1.57 -5.10 2.46
N VAL A 144 0.27 -5.38 2.46
CA VAL A 144 -0.34 -6.50 1.77
C VAL A 144 -1.60 -6.07 1.02
N ILE A 145 -1.78 -6.60 -0.18
CA ILE A 145 -2.98 -6.44 -0.98
C ILE A 145 -4.02 -7.46 -0.51
N TYR A 146 -5.10 -6.99 0.11
CA TYR A 146 -6.24 -7.81 0.53
C TYR A 146 -7.19 -8.09 -0.64
N ASN A 147 -7.33 -7.13 -1.57
CA ASN A 147 -8.19 -7.27 -2.73
C ASN A 147 -7.67 -6.43 -3.91
N ALA A 148 -7.89 -6.92 -5.12
CA ALA A 148 -7.61 -6.21 -6.35
C ALA A 148 -8.79 -6.39 -7.31
N ASN A 149 -9.43 -5.30 -7.70
CA ASN A 149 -10.54 -5.29 -8.64
C ASN A 149 -10.27 -4.34 -9.80
N VAL A 150 -9.95 -4.89 -10.97
CA VAL A 150 -9.89 -4.12 -12.23
C VAL A 150 -11.29 -3.98 -12.77
N LYS A 151 -11.75 -2.73 -12.92
CA LYS A 151 -13.03 -2.40 -13.55
C LYS A 151 -12.92 -2.58 -15.06
N GLN A 152 -14.07 -2.67 -15.72
CA GLN A 152 -14.12 -2.78 -17.18
C GLN A 152 -13.51 -1.52 -17.81
N LEU A 153 -12.67 -1.73 -18.82
CA LEU A 153 -11.95 -0.65 -19.51
C LEU A 153 -12.96 0.32 -20.11
N VAL A 154 -12.68 1.61 -19.95
CA VAL A 154 -13.44 2.67 -20.58
C VAL A 154 -12.59 3.16 -21.74
N ASP A 155 -13.10 3.09 -22.97
CA ASP A 155 -12.45 3.73 -24.10
C ASP A 155 -12.31 5.22 -23.81
N VAL A 156 -11.11 5.76 -24.05
CA VAL A 156 -10.88 7.19 -23.93
C VAL A 156 -11.67 7.86 -25.06
N PRO A 157 -12.63 8.75 -24.78
CA PRO A 157 -13.37 9.43 -25.83
C PRO A 157 -12.44 10.36 -26.62
N GLY A 158 -12.05 9.92 -27.83
CA GLY A 158 -11.60 10.77 -28.95
C GLY A 158 -10.23 11.45 -28.83
N HIS A 159 -9.27 10.96 -29.61
CA HIS A 159 -8.69 11.66 -30.77
C HIS A 159 -8.00 10.65 -31.70
#